data_AF-A0A067TH39-F1
#
_entry.id   AF-A0A067TH39-F1
#
_cell.length_a   1.000
_cell.length_b   1.000
_cell.length_c   1.000
_cell.angle_alpha   90.00
_cell.angle_beta   90.00
_cell.angle_gamma   90.00
#
_symmetry.space_group_name_H-M   'P 1'
#
loop_
_entity.id
_entity.type
_entity.pdbx_description
1 polymer ?
#
loop_
_entity_poly.entity_id
_entity_poly.type
_entity_poly.pdbx_seq_one_letter_code
_entity_poly.pdbx_strand_id
1 'polypeptide(L)' 'MSSPQTTSAQDQYEVSQYDGPRTPKRTPMACQFCRGRKLKCDGIRPSCANCHRRGYPCSYTPVSGPGGK' A
#
# COMPACT_ATOMS: atom_id res chain seq x y z
N MET A 1 37.52 40.45 -11.51
CA MET A 1 36.06 40.62 -11.59
C MET A 1 35.62 40.11 -12.96
N SER A 2 35.60 38.80 -13.14
CA SER A 2 35.11 38.15 -14.36
C SER A 2 35.05 36.64 -14.12
N SER A 3 34.05 36.01 -14.71
CA SER A 3 33.83 34.57 -14.84
C SER A 3 33.24 33.84 -13.62
N PRO A 4 31.90 33.78 -13.48
CA PRO A 4 31.30 32.70 -12.71
C PRO A 4 31.61 31.37 -13.41
N GLN A 5 32.26 30.46 -12.69
CA GLN A 5 32.57 29.11 -13.16
C GLN A 5 31.28 28.32 -13.27
N THR A 6 30.94 27.97 -14.50
CA THR A 6 29.92 26.99 -14.88
C THR A 6 30.41 25.60 -14.46
N THR A 7 30.35 25.29 -13.16
CA THR A 7 30.53 23.92 -12.68
C THR A 7 29.20 23.36 -12.26
N SER A 8 28.81 22.33 -13.01
CA SER A 8 27.94 21.26 -12.58
C SER A 8 26.45 21.61 -12.58
N ALA A 9 25.86 21.43 -13.76
CA ALA A 9 24.62 20.68 -14.00
C ALA A 9 23.94 20.06 -12.75
N GLN A 10 23.37 20.90 -11.90
CA GLN A 10 22.50 20.51 -10.78
C GLN A 10 21.21 21.32 -10.86
N ASP A 11 20.67 21.45 -12.07
CA ASP A 11 19.34 21.98 -12.29
C ASP A 11 18.32 20.84 -12.19
N GLN A 12 17.85 20.64 -10.96
CA GLN A 12 16.43 20.59 -10.64
C GLN A 12 15.53 19.83 -11.63
N TYR A 13 15.66 18.49 -11.68
CA TYR A 13 14.53 17.65 -12.11
C TYR A 13 13.55 17.48 -10.94
N GLU A 14 12.89 18.59 -10.62
CA GLU A 14 11.68 18.57 -9.79
C GLU A 14 10.54 17.91 -10.58
N VAL A 15 9.70 17.17 -9.85
CA VAL A 15 8.42 16.57 -10.28
C VAL A 15 8.51 15.29 -11.13
N SER A 16 8.21 14.16 -10.47
CA SER A 16 6.83 13.69 -10.48
C SER A 16 6.66 12.54 -9.49
N GLN A 17 5.97 12.81 -8.37
CA GLN A 17 5.35 11.76 -7.58
C GLN A 17 4.42 11.00 -8.52
N TYR A 18 4.86 9.85 -9.02
CA TYR A 18 4.02 8.86 -9.68
C TYR A 18 2.99 8.38 -8.65
N ASP A 19 1.92 9.16 -8.44
CA ASP A 19 0.61 8.65 -8.08
C ASP A 19 0.13 7.88 -9.32
N GLY A 20 0.77 6.73 -9.55
CA GLY A 20 0.35 5.78 -10.56
C GLY A 20 -1.13 5.45 -10.36
N PRO A 21 -1.83 5.01 -11.41
CA PRO A 21 -3.28 4.88 -11.41
C PRO A 21 -3.74 4.25 -10.11
N ARG A 22 -4.54 4.99 -9.33
CA ARG A 22 -5.24 4.50 -8.15
C ARG A 22 -6.32 3.50 -8.55
N THR A 23 -5.99 2.53 -9.40
CA THR A 23 -6.68 1.25 -9.41
C THR A 23 -6.66 0.80 -7.96
N PRO A 24 -7.81 0.77 -7.27
CA PRO A 24 -7.87 0.12 -5.98
C PRO A 24 -7.48 -1.31 -6.31
N LYS A 25 -6.26 -1.71 -5.92
CA LYS A 25 -5.79 -3.08 -6.08
C LYS A 25 -6.88 -3.92 -5.47
N ARG A 26 -7.76 -4.51 -6.29
CA ARG A 26 -8.91 -5.30 -5.85
C ARG A 26 -8.31 -6.30 -4.90
N THR A 27 -8.46 -6.10 -3.60
CA THR A 27 -7.77 -6.94 -2.64
C THR A 27 -8.42 -8.31 -2.77
N PRO A 28 -7.73 -9.32 -3.33
CA PRO A 28 -8.35 -10.63 -3.50
C PRO A 28 -8.54 -11.33 -2.14
N MET A 29 -8.02 -10.73 -1.07
CA MET A 29 -7.91 -11.32 0.24
C MET A 29 -8.62 -10.48 1.29
N ALA A 30 -9.64 -11.08 1.91
CA ALA A 30 -10.21 -10.60 3.15
C ALA A 30 -9.17 -10.70 4.30
N CYS A 31 -9.22 -9.77 5.26
CA CYS A 31 -8.39 -9.85 6.46
C CYS A 31 -8.70 -11.12 7.26
N GLN A 32 -7.78 -11.54 8.14
CA GLN A 32 -7.89 -12.76 8.94
C GLN A 32 -9.19 -12.78 9.77
N PHE A 33 -9.56 -11.64 10.36
CA PHE A 33 -10.81 -11.48 11.11
C PHE A 33 -12.04 -11.73 10.24
N CYS A 34 -12.13 -11.08 9.08
CA CYS A 34 -13.26 -11.26 8.16
C CYS A 34 -13.27 -12.68 7.55
N ARG A 35 -12.10 -13.29 7.28
CA ARG A 35 -12.01 -14.68 6.81
C ARG A 35 -12.55 -15.66 7.86
N GLY A 36 -12.10 -15.56 9.11
CA GLY A 36 -12.55 -16.45 10.19
C GLY A 36 -14.05 -16.32 10.49
N ARG A 37 -14.61 -15.10 10.33
CA ARG A 37 -16.03 -14.82 10.56
C ARG A 37 -16.91 -14.88 9.31
N LYS A 38 -16.34 -15.22 8.15
CA LYS A 38 -17.02 -15.23 6.83
C LYS A 38 -17.75 -13.91 6.52
N LEU A 39 -17.15 -12.78 6.92
CA LEU A 39 -17.69 -11.44 6.69
C LEU A 39 -17.14 -10.86 5.38
N LYS A 40 -17.90 -9.94 4.78
CA LYS A 40 -17.41 -9.17 3.63
C LYS A 40 -16.31 -8.21 4.09
N CYS A 41 -15.16 -8.28 3.43
CA CYS A 41 -14.00 -7.46 3.74
C CYS A 41 -13.74 -6.47 2.61
N ASP A 42 -13.67 -5.19 2.95
CA ASP A 42 -13.47 -4.11 2.00
C ASP A 42 -12.00 -3.93 1.58
N GLY A 43 -11.07 -4.67 2.19
CA GLY A 43 -9.66 -4.63 1.79
C GLY A 43 -8.87 -3.38 2.19
N ILE A 44 -9.53 -2.40 2.80
CA ILE A 44 -8.93 -1.12 3.16
C ILE A 44 -7.80 -1.35 4.18
N ARG A 45 -6.63 -0.76 3.92
CA ARG A 45 -5.47 -0.75 4.83
C ARG A 45 -5.38 0.64 5.47
N PRO A 46 -5.05 0.78 6.77
CA PRO A 46 -4.52 -0.25 7.67
C PRO A 46 -5.56 -1.20 8.29
N SER A 47 -6.85 -0.83 8.31
CA SER A 47 -7.93 -1.65 8.86
C SER A 47 -9.18 -1.57 7.99
N CYS A 48 -9.81 -2.72 7.71
CA CYS A 48 -11.05 -2.76 6.92
C CYS A 48 -12.21 -2.09 7.69
N ALA A 49 -13.25 -1.64 6.98
CA ALA A 49 -14.37 -0.92 7.61
C ALA A 49 -15.08 -1.73 8.71
N ASN A 50 -15.11 -3.07 8.59
CA ASN A 50 -15.65 -3.95 9.62
C ASN A 50 -14.78 -4.03 10.87
N CYS A 51 -13.46 -4.21 10.71
CA CYS A 51 -12.52 -4.24 11.83
C CYS A 51 -12.44 -2.88 12.52
N HIS A 52 -12.41 -1.78 11.74
CA HIS A 52 -12.41 -0.41 12.25
C HIS A 52 -13.66 -0.15 13.11
N ARG A 53 -14.86 -0.40 12.57
CA ARG A 53 -16.12 -0.16 13.32
C ARG A 53 -16.22 -0.97 14.61
N ARG A 54 -15.63 -2.17 14.64
CA ARG A 54 -15.66 -3.04 15.81
C ARG A 54 -14.46 -2.87 16.74
N GLY A 55 -13.47 -2.07 16.36
CA GLY A 55 -12.21 -1.92 17.11
C GLY A 55 -11.37 -3.20 17.20
N TYR A 56 -11.52 -4.15 16.25
CA TYR A 56 -10.74 -5.39 16.26
C TYR A 56 -9.47 -5.28 15.43
N PRO A 57 -8.42 -6.05 15.77
CA PRO A 57 -7.19 -6.08 15.01
C PRO A 57 -7.45 -6.58 13.58
N CYS A 58 -7.01 -5.79 12.60
CA CYS A 58 -7.11 -6.13 11.18
C CYS A 58 -5.74 -6.58 10.68
N SER A 59 -5.56 -7.88 10.47
CA SER A 59 -4.33 -8.45 9.91
C SER A 59 -4.61 -9.12 8.58
N TYR A 60 -3.74 -8.87 7.61
CA TYR A 60 -3.76 -9.52 6.30
C TYR A 60 -2.53 -10.44 6.23
N THR A 61 -2.68 -11.69 6.63
CA THR A 61 -1.59 -12.68 6.58
C THR A 61 -1.49 -13.27 5.17
N PRO A 62 -0.47 -12.98 4.36
CA PRO A 62 -0.30 -13.69 3.11
C PRO A 62 -0.20 -15.19 3.41
N VAL A 63 -0.89 -16.01 2.61
CA VAL A 63 -0.72 -17.47 2.67
C VAL A 63 0.65 -17.82 2.10
N SER A 64 1.71 -17.53 2.86
CA SER A 64 3.05 -18.02 2.59
C SER A 64 3.05 -19.49 2.94
N GLY A 65 2.54 -20.34 2.04
CA GLY A 65 2.63 -21.77 2.21
C GLY A 65 3.95 -22.29 1.65
N PRO A 66 4.87 -22.81 2.46
CA PRO A 66 5.72 -23.91 2.02
C PRO A 66 4.98 -25.20 2.41
N GLY A 67 4.23 -25.78 1.49
CA GLY A 67 3.41 -26.95 1.80
C GLY A 67 2.89 -27.69 0.58
N GLY A 68 3.71 -27.75 -0.48
CA GLY A 68 3.49 -28.65 -1.60
C GLY A 68 4.50 -29.80 -1.53
N LYS A 69 4.10 -30.91 -0.92
CA LYS A 69 4.52 -32.28 -1.25
C LYS A 69 3.35 -33.21 -0.96
#